data_AF-A0A972HCL9-F1
#
_entry.id   AF-A0A972HCL9-F1
#
_cell.length_a   1.000
_cell.length_b   1.000
_cell.length_c   1.000
_cell.angle_alpha   90.00
_cell.angle_beta   90.00
_cell.angle_gamma   90.00
#
_symmetry.space_group_name_H-M   'P 1'
#
loop_
_entity.id
_entity.type
_entity.pdbx_description
1 polymer ?
#
loop_
_entity_poly.entity_id
_entity_poly.type
_entity_poly.pdbx_seq_one_letter_code
_entity_poly.pdbx_strand_id
1 'polypeptide(L)'
;DDDPTAPPVASNPTSSILTTTTAARSGPTTTVPPGIAEEFATNLAARSEAAAQRLVQLTATASLARGYIEHQIAALSVLPEQPLGRVDNSASNEVVVCDPTPTGGNCRTFGNFAVGADGLLTDFEIDGQSLEGRLLVGGRSGIDQSVTVTVVSAYLTIPADELVIVIDVTNQADDVALINGFAAVHRSSVGAEFEVTSVFGADEVAPGATSRAILVFAGGTIGGVLTVPASSSDFTTTFEIAIELLEP
;
A
#
# COMPACT_ATOMS: atom_id res chain seq x y z
N ASP A 1 73.05 16.86 0.68
CA ASP A 1 73.19 16.54 2.11
C ASP A 1 72.28 17.43 2.92
N ASP A 2 71.57 16.79 3.85
CA ASP A 2 70.62 17.29 4.85
C ASP A 2 69.15 17.46 4.44
N ASP A 3 68.50 16.29 4.41
CA ASP A 3 67.19 16.00 5.03
C ASP A 3 67.18 16.43 6.51
N PRO A 4 66.08 16.99 7.04
CA PRO A 4 65.43 16.25 8.12
C PRO A 4 63.88 16.36 8.21
N THR A 5 63.28 15.18 8.30
CA THR A 5 62.16 14.78 9.19
C THR A 5 60.74 15.29 8.91
N ALA A 6 59.97 14.43 8.23
CA ALA A 6 58.51 14.41 8.27
C ALA A 6 57.97 13.75 9.57
N PRO A 7 56.82 14.20 10.10
CA PRO A 7 56.18 13.64 11.30
C PRO A 7 55.44 12.29 11.05
N PRO A 8 55.10 11.55 12.10
CA PRO A 8 54.87 10.10 12.05
C PRO A 8 53.51 9.67 11.49
N VAL A 9 53.53 8.48 10.88
CA VAL A 9 52.38 7.68 10.44
C VAL A 9 51.52 7.28 11.63
N ALA A 10 50.26 7.70 11.64
CA ALA A 10 49.24 7.16 12.55
C ALA A 10 48.62 5.89 11.94
N SER A 11 48.78 4.78 12.64
CA SER A 11 48.15 3.49 12.32
C SER A 11 46.80 3.33 13.03
N ASN A 12 45.77 3.00 12.24
CA ASN A 12 44.56 2.20 12.52
C ASN A 12 43.55 2.67 13.60
N PRO A 13 42.24 2.45 13.34
CA PRO A 13 41.69 1.13 13.60
C PRO A 13 40.97 0.51 12.39
N THR A 14 41.18 -0.80 12.26
CA THR A 14 40.40 -1.75 11.47
C THR A 14 38.91 -1.59 11.75
N SER A 15 38.14 -1.12 10.77
CA SER A 15 36.69 -1.24 10.78
C SER A 15 36.31 -2.72 10.80
N SER A 16 35.92 -3.23 11.97
CA SER A 16 35.22 -4.50 12.05
C SER A 16 33.83 -4.30 11.48
N ILE A 17 33.60 -4.88 10.31
CA ILE A 17 32.28 -5.00 9.71
C ILE A 17 31.50 -5.96 10.60
N LEU A 18 30.54 -5.43 11.37
CA LEU A 18 29.50 -6.23 12.00
C LEU A 18 28.57 -6.71 10.89
N THR A 19 28.85 -7.91 10.36
CA THR A 19 27.89 -8.64 9.53
C THR A 19 26.77 -9.09 10.46
N THR A 20 25.73 -8.29 10.58
CA THR A 20 24.49 -8.72 11.22
C THR A 20 23.83 -9.71 10.28
N THR A 21 24.12 -11.00 10.47
CA THR A 21 23.35 -12.07 9.86
C THR A 21 21.95 -12.01 10.45
N THR A 22 21.00 -11.43 9.72
CA THR A 22 19.57 -11.58 10.01
C THR A 22 19.25 -13.07 9.98
N ALA A 23 19.05 -13.66 11.15
CA ALA A 23 18.59 -15.03 11.25
C ALA A 23 17.19 -15.11 10.64
N ALA A 24 17.02 -15.96 9.63
CA ALA A 24 15.70 -16.29 9.09
C ALA A 24 14.82 -16.80 10.24
N ARG A 25 13.74 -16.06 10.54
CA ARG A 25 12.76 -16.42 11.56
C ARG A 25 11.96 -17.62 11.07
N SER A 26 12.47 -18.82 11.33
CA SER A 26 11.71 -20.07 11.16
C SER A 26 10.69 -20.16 12.31
N GLY A 27 9.56 -19.47 12.14
CA GLY A 27 8.37 -19.72 12.97
C GLY A 27 7.82 -21.12 12.71
N PRO A 28 7.01 -21.68 13.63
CA PRO A 28 6.36 -22.97 13.40
C PRO A 28 5.49 -22.87 12.12
N THR A 29 5.79 -23.70 11.13
CA THR A 29 4.95 -23.86 9.94
C THR A 29 3.67 -24.57 10.37
N THR A 30 2.67 -23.81 10.79
CA THR A 30 1.31 -24.33 10.97
C THR A 30 0.83 -24.81 9.60
N THR A 31 0.37 -26.06 9.50
CA THR A 31 -0.20 -26.59 8.26
C THR A 31 -1.37 -25.73 7.84
N VAL A 32 -1.27 -25.13 6.66
CA VAL A 32 -2.37 -24.35 6.04
C VAL A 32 -3.59 -25.25 5.92
N PRO A 33 -4.76 -24.87 6.46
CA PRO A 33 -5.98 -25.65 6.32
C PRO A 33 -6.28 -25.91 4.85
N PRO A 34 -6.62 -27.14 4.46
CA PRO A 34 -7.02 -27.44 3.10
C PRO A 34 -8.14 -26.49 2.63
N GLY A 35 -7.98 -25.90 1.45
CA GLY A 35 -9.00 -25.06 0.81
C GLY A 35 -8.97 -23.56 1.15
N ILE A 36 -8.18 -23.11 2.14
CA ILE A 36 -8.15 -21.67 2.48
C ILE A 36 -7.59 -20.81 1.34
N ALA A 37 -6.60 -21.32 0.60
CA ALA A 37 -6.01 -20.65 -0.55
C ALA A 37 -7.03 -20.51 -1.70
N GLU A 38 -7.78 -21.58 -1.98
CA GLU A 38 -8.83 -21.59 -3.01
C GLU A 38 -9.98 -20.65 -2.62
N GLU A 39 -10.40 -20.66 -1.36
CA GLU A 39 -11.43 -19.77 -0.86
C GLU A 39 -11.00 -18.30 -0.91
N PHE A 40 -9.75 -18.02 -0.52
CA PHE A 40 -9.15 -16.69 -0.65
C PHE A 40 -9.16 -16.22 -2.10
N ALA A 41 -8.62 -17.01 -3.04
CA ALA A 41 -8.58 -16.63 -4.44
C ALA A 41 -9.96 -16.45 -5.06
N THR A 42 -10.90 -17.34 -4.73
CA THR A 42 -12.28 -17.25 -5.23
C THR A 42 -12.93 -15.92 -4.83
N ASN A 43 -12.78 -15.54 -3.56
CA ASN A 43 -13.37 -14.29 -3.08
C ASN A 43 -12.60 -13.05 -3.58
N LEU A 44 -11.26 -13.12 -3.65
CA LEU A 44 -10.47 -12.04 -4.22
C LEU A 44 -10.83 -11.79 -5.69
N ALA A 45 -11.01 -12.85 -6.46
CA ALA A 45 -11.38 -12.77 -7.87
C ALA A 45 -12.80 -12.23 -8.07
N ALA A 46 -13.74 -12.54 -7.18
CA ALA A 46 -15.12 -12.10 -7.31
C ALA A 46 -15.29 -10.57 -7.26
N ARG A 47 -14.41 -9.84 -6.56
CA ARG A 47 -14.40 -8.36 -6.45
C ARG A 47 -15.78 -7.75 -6.18
N SER A 48 -16.52 -8.35 -5.24
CA SER A 48 -17.83 -7.89 -4.78
C SER A 48 -17.82 -7.62 -3.27
N GLU A 49 -18.81 -6.84 -2.79
CA GLU A 49 -18.95 -6.56 -1.34
C GLU A 49 -19.07 -7.84 -0.51
N ALA A 50 -19.88 -8.80 -0.96
CA ALA A 50 -20.04 -10.09 -0.27
C ALA A 50 -18.72 -10.87 -0.18
N ALA A 51 -17.94 -10.86 -1.27
CA ALA A 51 -16.65 -11.52 -1.30
C ALA A 51 -15.61 -10.80 -0.43
N ALA A 52 -15.63 -9.47 -0.40
CA ALA A 52 -14.85 -8.64 0.51
C ALA A 52 -15.13 -8.98 1.98
N GLN A 53 -16.41 -9.04 2.37
CA GLN A 53 -16.81 -9.46 3.72
C GLN A 53 -16.33 -10.87 4.05
N ARG A 54 -16.30 -11.77 3.05
CA ARG A 54 -15.77 -13.12 3.24
C ARG A 54 -14.25 -13.13 3.46
N LEU A 55 -13.48 -12.37 2.66
CA LEU A 55 -12.04 -12.21 2.85
C LEU A 55 -11.69 -11.60 4.22
N VAL A 56 -12.51 -10.65 4.67
CA VAL A 56 -12.48 -10.13 6.04
C VAL A 56 -12.65 -11.27 7.03
N GLN A 57 -13.63 -12.18 6.87
CA GLN A 57 -13.78 -13.30 7.81
C GLN A 57 -12.65 -14.34 7.76
N LEU A 58 -11.87 -14.40 6.67
CA LEU A 58 -10.76 -15.34 6.49
C LEU A 58 -9.43 -14.86 7.08
N THR A 59 -9.33 -13.60 7.52
CA THR A 59 -8.08 -12.98 7.97
C THR A 59 -8.12 -12.62 9.45
N ALA A 60 -7.00 -12.72 10.17
CA ALA A 60 -6.95 -12.30 11.58
C ALA A 60 -7.00 -10.76 11.71
N THR A 61 -7.69 -10.20 12.73
CA THR A 61 -8.04 -8.76 12.83
C THR A 61 -6.86 -7.77 12.88
N ALA A 62 -5.63 -8.22 13.13
CA ALA A 62 -4.45 -7.36 13.18
C ALA A 62 -3.29 -7.95 12.36
N SER A 63 -3.60 -8.55 11.21
CA SER A 63 -2.64 -9.25 10.38
C SER A 63 -2.31 -8.50 9.08
N LEU A 64 -1.18 -8.84 8.45
CA LEU A 64 -0.81 -8.28 7.14
C LEU A 64 -1.83 -8.67 6.08
N ALA A 65 -2.31 -9.92 6.13
CA ALA A 65 -3.37 -10.40 5.25
C ALA A 65 -4.65 -9.56 5.40
N ARG A 66 -5.05 -9.23 6.63
CA ARG A 66 -6.19 -8.34 6.92
C ARG A 66 -6.01 -6.98 6.28
N GLY A 67 -4.85 -6.36 6.50
CA GLY A 67 -4.60 -5.04 5.97
C GLY A 67 -4.62 -5.01 4.44
N TYR A 68 -4.08 -6.03 3.78
CA TYR A 68 -4.14 -6.11 2.31
C TYR A 68 -5.59 -6.19 1.82
N ILE A 69 -6.43 -6.98 2.49
CA ILE A 69 -7.86 -7.06 2.17
C ILE A 69 -8.56 -5.71 2.39
N GLU A 70 -8.25 -5.01 3.47
CA GLU A 70 -8.80 -3.67 3.71
C GLU A 70 -8.37 -2.66 2.64
N HIS A 71 -7.13 -2.73 2.17
CA HIS A 71 -6.66 -1.94 1.02
C HIS A 71 -7.44 -2.27 -0.26
N GLN A 72 -7.64 -3.56 -0.59
CA GLN A 72 -8.41 -3.98 -1.76
C GLN A 72 -9.86 -3.49 -1.68
N ILE A 73 -10.49 -3.58 -0.51
CA ILE A 73 -11.86 -3.09 -0.27
C ILE A 73 -11.93 -1.58 -0.47
N ALA A 74 -10.97 -0.83 0.09
CA ALA A 74 -10.91 0.60 -0.06
C ALA A 74 -10.76 1.00 -1.54
N ALA A 75 -9.87 0.34 -2.29
CA ALA A 75 -9.70 0.58 -3.72
C ALA A 75 -10.95 0.22 -4.55
N LEU A 76 -11.65 -0.87 -4.21
CA LEU A 76 -12.87 -1.30 -4.87
C LEU A 76 -14.01 -0.30 -4.79
N SER A 77 -14.07 0.51 -3.72
CA SER A 77 -15.10 1.54 -3.61
C SER A 77 -14.93 2.73 -4.57
N VAL A 78 -13.78 2.82 -5.25
CA VAL A 78 -13.47 3.86 -6.25
C VAL A 78 -13.46 3.30 -7.67
N LEU A 79 -12.98 2.07 -7.83
CA LEU A 79 -12.86 1.41 -9.13
C LEU A 79 -14.19 0.75 -9.53
N PRO A 80 -14.50 0.63 -10.84
CA PRO A 80 -15.66 -0.12 -11.27
C PRO A 80 -15.56 -1.59 -10.82
N GLU A 81 -16.68 -2.15 -10.34
CA GLU A 81 -16.78 -3.57 -10.05
C GLU A 81 -16.56 -4.37 -11.34
N GLN A 82 -15.43 -5.06 -11.41
CA GLN A 82 -15.13 -5.99 -12.49
C GLN A 82 -14.50 -7.24 -11.88
N PRO A 83 -15.14 -8.41 -12.03
CA PRO A 83 -14.57 -9.66 -11.52
C PRO A 83 -13.24 -9.94 -12.23
N LEU A 84 -12.28 -10.48 -11.49
CA LEU A 84 -11.06 -11.04 -12.06
C LEU A 84 -11.42 -12.37 -12.73
N GLY A 85 -10.86 -12.60 -13.92
CA GLY A 85 -11.41 -13.57 -14.86
C GLY A 85 -11.19 -15.02 -14.46
N ARG A 86 -10.03 -15.35 -13.88
CA ARG A 86 -9.61 -16.75 -13.69
C ARG A 86 -8.85 -16.96 -12.40
N VAL A 87 -9.23 -18.02 -11.69
CA VAL A 87 -8.48 -18.62 -10.58
C VAL A 87 -7.93 -19.95 -11.05
N ASP A 88 -6.60 -20.10 -11.08
CA ASP A 88 -5.96 -21.39 -11.30
C ASP A 88 -5.31 -21.87 -10.01
N ASN A 89 -5.66 -23.08 -9.59
CA ASN A 89 -4.96 -23.78 -8.52
C ASN A 89 -3.71 -24.44 -9.11
N SER A 90 -2.54 -24.09 -8.61
CA SER A 90 -1.36 -24.92 -8.85
C SER A 90 -1.33 -26.05 -7.82
N ALA A 91 -0.57 -27.11 -8.08
CA ALA A 91 -0.44 -28.25 -7.15
C ALA A 91 0.31 -27.90 -5.83
N SER A 92 0.67 -26.62 -5.60
CA SER A 92 1.64 -26.16 -4.60
C SER A 92 1.10 -25.14 -3.58
N ASN A 93 -0.15 -25.24 -3.12
CA ASN A 93 -0.75 -24.28 -2.17
C ASN A 93 -0.68 -22.81 -2.66
N GLU A 94 -0.54 -22.63 -3.97
CA GLU A 94 -0.57 -21.32 -4.61
C GLU A 94 -1.81 -21.23 -5.48
N VAL A 95 -2.28 -20.01 -5.62
CA VAL A 95 -3.46 -19.67 -6.40
C VAL A 95 -3.12 -18.48 -7.28
N VAL A 96 -3.44 -18.61 -8.56
CA VAL A 96 -3.17 -17.56 -9.54
C VAL A 96 -4.47 -16.84 -9.83
N VAL A 97 -4.49 -15.52 -9.64
CA VAL A 97 -5.63 -14.66 -9.96
C VAL A 97 -5.25 -13.73 -11.12
N CYS A 98 -6.05 -13.74 -12.18
CA CYS A 98 -5.75 -12.99 -13.41
C CYS A 98 -6.81 -11.94 -13.75
N ASP A 99 -6.37 -10.80 -14.28
CA ASP A 99 -7.27 -9.82 -14.89
C ASP A 99 -8.11 -10.45 -16.02
N PRO A 100 -9.36 -10.00 -16.22
CA PRO A 100 -10.27 -10.55 -17.22
C PRO A 100 -9.94 -10.03 -18.62
N THR A 101 -8.77 -10.40 -19.18
CA THR A 101 -8.43 -10.07 -20.57
C THR A 101 -8.39 -11.31 -21.46
N PRO A 102 -8.76 -11.20 -22.76
CA PRO A 102 -8.83 -12.34 -23.68
C PRO A 102 -7.50 -13.06 -23.91
N THR A 103 -6.37 -12.40 -23.65
CA THR A 103 -5.02 -12.90 -23.91
C THR A 103 -4.33 -13.50 -22.68
N GLY A 104 -5.04 -13.59 -21.55
CA GLY A 104 -4.41 -13.79 -20.24
C GLY A 104 -3.89 -12.44 -19.76
N GLY A 105 -4.59 -11.84 -18.79
CA GLY A 105 -4.24 -10.54 -18.25
C GLY A 105 -3.02 -10.58 -17.34
N ASN A 106 -2.77 -9.50 -16.61
CA ASN A 106 -1.78 -9.53 -15.55
C ASN A 106 -2.27 -10.53 -14.48
N CYS A 107 -1.50 -11.58 -14.27
CA CYS A 107 -1.77 -12.57 -13.24
C CYS A 107 -0.91 -12.29 -12.01
N ARG A 108 -1.45 -12.64 -10.85
CA ARG A 108 -0.79 -12.60 -9.56
C ARG A 108 -0.84 -13.98 -8.93
N THR A 109 0.30 -14.47 -8.50
CA THR A 109 0.40 -15.73 -7.75
C THR A 109 0.36 -15.40 -6.27
N PHE A 110 -0.63 -15.92 -5.57
CA PHE A 110 -0.72 -15.84 -4.11
C PHE A 110 -0.29 -17.18 -3.54
N GLY A 111 0.65 -17.15 -2.61
CA GLY A 111 1.29 -18.35 -2.09
C GLY A 111 1.79 -18.18 -0.68
N ASN A 112 2.45 -19.22 -0.14
CA ASN A 112 3.08 -19.19 1.18
C ASN A 112 2.18 -18.65 2.29
N PHE A 113 0.89 -19.03 2.23
CA PHE A 113 -0.11 -18.61 3.21
C PHE A 113 0.32 -19.00 4.63
N ALA A 114 0.30 -18.02 5.54
CA ALA A 114 0.53 -18.23 6.97
C ALA A 114 -0.80 -18.15 7.72
N VAL A 115 -0.99 -19.08 8.65
CA VAL A 115 -2.25 -19.23 9.40
C VAL A 115 -1.99 -19.23 10.90
N GLY A 116 -2.78 -18.43 11.62
CA GLY A 116 -2.75 -18.33 13.07
C GLY A 116 -3.33 -19.56 13.76
N ALA A 117 -3.23 -19.60 15.10
CA ALA A 117 -3.81 -20.68 15.91
C ALA A 117 -5.35 -20.71 15.84
N ASP A 118 -5.98 -19.61 15.44
CA ASP A 118 -7.41 -19.45 15.18
C ASP A 118 -7.85 -19.97 13.81
N GLY A 119 -6.91 -20.45 12.98
CA GLY A 119 -7.19 -20.92 11.63
C GLY A 119 -7.39 -19.78 10.61
N LEU A 120 -7.10 -18.53 10.98
CA LEU A 120 -7.24 -17.37 10.10
C LEU A 120 -5.92 -16.99 9.43
N LEU A 121 -6.00 -16.44 8.21
CA LEU A 121 -4.86 -15.94 7.47
C LEU A 121 -4.20 -14.77 8.22
N THR A 122 -2.91 -14.93 8.50
CA THR A 122 -2.08 -13.88 9.09
C THR A 122 -1.20 -13.18 8.06
N ASP A 123 -0.74 -13.92 7.05
CA ASP A 123 0.15 -13.41 6.01
C ASP A 123 0.08 -14.30 4.75
N PHE A 124 0.62 -13.81 3.64
CA PHE A 124 0.85 -14.56 2.40
C PHE A 124 1.84 -13.79 1.52
N GLU A 125 2.30 -14.42 0.45
CA GLU A 125 3.15 -13.78 -0.55
C GLU A 125 2.39 -13.52 -1.85
N ILE A 126 2.77 -12.45 -2.55
CA ILE A 126 2.30 -12.12 -3.90
C ILE A 126 3.51 -12.20 -4.84
N ASP A 127 3.42 -13.03 -5.88
CA ASP A 127 4.51 -13.32 -6.82
C ASP A 127 5.84 -13.67 -6.09
N GLY A 128 5.73 -14.42 -4.99
CA GLY A 128 6.86 -14.85 -4.15
C GLY A 128 7.47 -13.76 -3.27
N GLN A 129 6.77 -12.63 -3.07
CA GLN A 129 7.22 -11.53 -2.22
C GLN A 129 6.29 -11.31 -1.04
N SER A 130 6.86 -11.11 0.15
CA SER A 130 6.14 -10.84 1.39
C SER A 130 5.42 -9.49 1.37
N LEU A 131 4.33 -9.40 2.12
CA LEU A 131 3.60 -8.15 2.39
C LEU A 131 4.31 -7.25 3.42
N GLU A 132 5.27 -7.77 4.19
CA GLU A 132 5.98 -7.02 5.21
C GLU A 132 6.69 -5.78 4.61
N GLY A 133 6.48 -4.62 5.22
CA GLY A 133 7.03 -3.35 4.74
C GLY A 133 6.40 -2.79 3.46
N ARG A 134 5.44 -3.49 2.84
CA ARG A 134 4.75 -3.06 1.61
C ARG A 134 3.38 -2.46 1.85
N LEU A 135 2.87 -2.50 3.06
CA LEU A 135 1.49 -2.13 3.37
C LEU A 135 1.42 -1.24 4.62
N LEU A 136 0.62 -0.18 4.51
CA LEU A 136 0.21 0.68 5.60
C LEU A 136 -1.32 0.72 5.61
N VAL A 137 -1.96 0.46 6.75
CA VAL A 137 -3.43 0.53 6.86
C VAL A 137 -3.85 1.41 8.00
N GLY A 138 -4.80 2.30 7.69
CA GLY A 138 -5.19 3.42 8.51
C GLY A 138 -4.03 4.37 8.76
N GLY A 139 -4.36 5.53 9.31
CA GLY A 139 -3.43 6.10 10.26
C GLY A 139 -3.47 7.59 10.36
N ARG A 140 -3.50 8.34 9.26
CA ARG A 140 -3.11 9.75 9.36
C ARG A 140 -3.99 10.63 8.49
N SER A 141 -4.23 11.82 9.01
CA SER A 141 -5.02 12.84 8.34
C SER A 141 -4.29 14.17 8.39
N GLY A 142 -4.36 14.91 7.30
CA GLY A 142 -4.05 16.33 7.25
C GLY A 142 -5.35 17.13 7.14
N ILE A 143 -5.33 18.36 7.62
CA ILE A 143 -6.46 19.29 7.49
C ILE A 143 -5.95 20.68 7.12
N ASP A 144 -6.62 21.30 6.15
CA ASP A 144 -6.48 22.73 5.84
C ASP A 144 -7.81 23.24 5.26
N GLN A 145 -8.16 24.50 5.48
CA GLN A 145 -9.40 25.14 5.04
C GLN A 145 -10.67 24.30 5.28
N SER A 146 -10.75 23.61 6.43
CA SER A 146 -11.86 22.69 6.79
C SER A 146 -12.03 21.48 5.87
N VAL A 147 -11.05 21.20 5.01
CA VAL A 147 -10.96 19.96 4.22
C VAL A 147 -9.96 19.03 4.89
N THR A 148 -10.41 17.83 5.24
CA THR A 148 -9.59 16.79 5.85
C THR A 148 -9.29 15.71 4.82
N VAL A 149 -8.02 15.40 4.61
CA VAL A 149 -7.59 14.23 3.82
C VAL A 149 -7.07 13.18 4.78
N THR A 150 -7.64 11.99 4.74
CA THR A 150 -7.27 10.84 5.58
C THR A 150 -6.75 9.72 4.71
N VAL A 151 -5.57 9.19 5.03
CA VAL A 151 -5.04 8.01 4.37
C VAL A 151 -5.73 6.78 4.94
N VAL A 152 -6.47 6.08 4.08
CA VAL A 152 -7.17 4.84 4.40
C VAL A 152 -6.19 3.68 4.36
N SER A 153 -5.37 3.62 3.32
CA SER A 153 -4.30 2.63 3.16
C SER A 153 -3.27 3.08 2.13
N ALA A 154 -2.07 2.51 2.21
CA ALA A 154 -1.06 2.59 1.17
C ALA A 154 -0.45 1.20 0.93
N TYR A 155 -0.21 0.85 -0.33
CA TYR A 155 0.35 -0.42 -0.74
C TYR A 155 1.38 -0.22 -1.84
N LEU A 156 2.57 -0.83 -1.68
CA LEU A 156 3.61 -0.87 -2.70
C LEU A 156 3.42 -2.13 -3.56
N THR A 157 2.95 -1.93 -4.79
CA THR A 157 2.53 -3.01 -5.67
C THR A 157 3.68 -3.93 -6.09
N ILE A 158 3.35 -5.18 -6.37
CA ILE A 158 4.29 -6.17 -6.89
C ILE A 158 3.85 -6.53 -8.31
N PRO A 159 4.77 -6.66 -9.30
CA PRO A 159 6.19 -6.33 -9.26
C PRO A 159 6.50 -4.91 -9.73
N ALA A 160 5.49 -4.07 -9.97
CA ALA A 160 5.70 -2.75 -10.55
C ALA A 160 6.34 -1.75 -9.57
N ASP A 161 6.33 -2.06 -8.27
CA ASP A 161 6.81 -1.19 -7.17
C ASP A 161 6.22 0.23 -7.29
N GLU A 162 4.92 0.29 -7.62
CA GLU A 162 4.13 1.53 -7.61
C GLU A 162 3.50 1.70 -6.24
N LEU A 163 3.59 2.90 -5.67
CA LEU A 163 2.91 3.23 -4.42
C LEU A 163 1.47 3.62 -4.74
N VAL A 164 0.52 2.82 -4.26
CA VAL A 164 -0.92 3.07 -4.39
C VAL A 164 -1.45 3.51 -3.04
N ILE A 165 -1.94 4.75 -2.95
CA ILE A 165 -2.51 5.33 -1.73
C ILE A 165 -4.01 5.53 -1.93
N VAL A 166 -4.82 5.02 -1.00
CA VAL A 166 -6.26 5.29 -0.95
C VAL A 166 -6.52 6.33 0.13
N ILE A 167 -7.21 7.41 -0.24
CA ILE A 167 -7.51 8.53 0.66
C ILE A 167 -9.02 8.79 0.73
N ASP A 168 -9.50 9.17 1.91
CA ASP A 168 -10.81 9.78 2.11
C ASP A 168 -10.64 11.30 2.27
N VAL A 169 -11.41 12.06 1.51
CA VAL A 169 -11.46 13.51 1.56
C VAL A 169 -12.80 13.94 2.12
N THR A 170 -12.79 14.59 3.28
CA THR A 170 -13.99 15.10 3.95
C THR A 170 -14.00 16.61 3.89
N ASN A 171 -15.05 17.19 3.31
CA ASN A 171 -15.20 18.64 3.21
C ASN A 171 -16.16 19.15 4.29
N GLN A 172 -15.66 19.93 5.24
CA GLN A 172 -16.46 20.61 6.27
C GLN A 172 -16.58 22.12 6.01
N ALA A 173 -16.13 22.60 4.85
CA ALA A 173 -16.35 23.98 4.42
C ALA A 173 -17.78 24.18 3.90
N ASP A 174 -18.19 25.44 3.78
CA ASP A 174 -19.51 25.83 3.28
C ASP A 174 -19.61 25.81 1.74
N ASP A 175 -18.50 25.58 1.04
CA ASP A 175 -18.41 25.52 -0.43
C ASP A 175 -17.77 24.21 -0.91
N VAL A 176 -17.96 23.87 -2.19
CA VAL A 176 -17.35 22.70 -2.82
C VAL A 176 -15.82 22.83 -2.79
N ALA A 177 -15.16 21.76 -2.36
CA ALA A 177 -13.72 21.62 -2.42
C ALA A 177 -13.31 20.91 -3.72
N LEU A 178 -12.40 21.53 -4.47
CA LEU A 178 -11.80 20.97 -5.67
C LEU A 178 -10.45 20.34 -5.29
N ILE A 179 -10.33 19.03 -5.43
CA ILE A 179 -9.14 18.24 -5.13
C ILE A 179 -8.34 18.03 -6.40
N ASN A 180 -7.15 18.63 -6.47
CA ASN A 180 -6.25 18.44 -7.60
C ASN A 180 -5.35 17.23 -7.37
N GLY A 181 -5.94 16.04 -7.48
CA GLY A 181 -5.23 14.78 -7.29
C GLY A 181 -4.04 14.60 -8.24
N PHE A 182 -4.07 15.20 -9.45
CA PHE A 182 -2.97 15.12 -10.43
C PHE A 182 -1.76 16.00 -10.09
N ALA A 183 -1.92 16.94 -9.17
CA ALA A 183 -0.81 17.70 -8.60
C ALA A 183 -0.37 17.15 -7.23
N ALA A 184 -0.90 15.99 -6.82
CA ALA A 184 -0.46 15.35 -5.59
C ALA A 184 0.99 14.88 -5.72
N VAL A 185 1.71 15.00 -4.60
CA VAL A 185 3.13 14.69 -4.50
C VAL A 185 3.36 13.78 -3.31
N HIS A 186 4.15 12.74 -3.50
CA HIS A 186 4.69 11.92 -2.43
C HIS A 186 6.17 12.25 -2.22
N ARG A 187 6.56 12.57 -0.99
CA ARG A 187 7.96 12.75 -0.61
C ARG A 187 8.36 11.65 0.36
N SER A 188 9.28 10.79 -0.05
CA SER A 188 9.84 9.73 0.80
C SER A 188 10.54 10.27 2.05
N SER A 189 10.81 9.40 3.03
CA SER A 189 11.53 9.74 4.26
C SER A 189 12.97 10.23 4.03
N VAL A 190 13.56 9.91 2.87
CA VAL A 190 14.89 10.39 2.44
C VAL A 190 14.83 11.67 1.60
N GLY A 191 13.64 12.24 1.40
CA GLY A 191 13.44 13.51 0.69
C GLY A 191 13.31 13.40 -0.83
N ALA A 192 13.35 12.19 -1.42
CA ALA A 192 13.03 12.01 -2.83
C ALA A 192 11.54 12.23 -3.07
N GLU A 193 11.22 12.93 -4.16
CA GLU A 193 9.88 13.38 -4.50
C GLU A 193 9.36 12.63 -5.73
N PHE A 194 8.09 12.23 -5.69
CA PHE A 194 7.41 11.46 -6.71
C PHE A 194 6.09 12.13 -7.06
N GLU A 195 5.90 12.41 -8.35
CA GLU A 195 4.64 12.90 -8.89
C GLU A 195 3.66 11.75 -9.08
N VAL A 196 2.39 12.04 -8.89
CA VAL A 196 1.30 11.10 -9.16
C VAL A 196 1.24 10.76 -10.66
N THR A 197 1.14 9.48 -10.99
CA THR A 197 1.03 8.99 -12.37
C THR A 197 -0.40 8.63 -12.75
N SER A 198 -1.26 8.36 -11.77
CA SER A 198 -2.68 8.08 -12.00
C SER A 198 -3.53 8.47 -10.79
N VAL A 199 -4.75 8.92 -11.08
CA VAL A 199 -5.74 9.30 -10.09
C VAL A 199 -7.07 8.67 -10.46
N PHE A 200 -7.77 8.13 -9.46
CA PHE A 200 -9.14 7.63 -9.59
C PHE A 200 -9.99 8.19 -8.45
N GLY A 201 -11.27 8.46 -8.71
CA GLY A 201 -12.20 9.02 -7.72
C GLY A 201 -12.69 10.42 -8.10
N ALA A 202 -13.45 11.03 -7.20
CA ALA A 202 -13.99 12.37 -7.42
C ALA A 202 -12.92 13.45 -7.15
N ASP A 203 -12.86 14.45 -8.02
CA ASP A 203 -12.11 15.69 -7.87
C ASP A 203 -12.91 16.81 -7.19
N GLU A 204 -14.22 16.61 -7.01
CA GLU A 204 -15.08 17.55 -6.29
C GLU A 204 -15.68 16.89 -5.04
N VAL A 205 -15.67 17.62 -3.92
CA VAL A 205 -16.27 17.19 -2.66
C VAL A 205 -17.25 18.24 -2.17
N ALA A 206 -18.53 17.90 -2.17
CA ALA A 206 -19.60 18.78 -1.70
C ALA A 206 -19.46 19.09 -0.19
N PRO A 207 -19.99 20.24 0.27
CA PRO A 207 -20.09 20.56 1.70
C PRO A 207 -20.70 19.43 2.52
N GLY A 208 -20.04 19.06 3.61
CA GLY A 208 -20.47 17.99 4.52
C GLY A 208 -20.29 16.56 3.98
N ALA A 209 -19.74 16.39 2.77
CA ALA A 209 -19.55 15.08 2.16
C ALA A 209 -18.15 14.51 2.39
N THR A 210 -18.04 13.20 2.21
CA THR A 210 -16.77 12.47 2.12
C THR A 210 -16.71 11.75 0.78
N SER A 211 -15.62 11.97 0.04
CA SER A 211 -15.30 11.27 -1.21
C SER A 211 -14.01 10.48 -1.05
N ARG A 212 -13.87 9.37 -1.80
CA ARG A 212 -12.66 8.56 -1.80
C ARG A 212 -11.92 8.67 -3.12
N ALA A 213 -10.60 8.69 -3.05
CA ALA A 213 -9.72 8.69 -4.22
C ALA A 213 -8.55 7.70 -4.07
N ILE A 214 -8.00 7.28 -5.21
CA ILE A 214 -6.78 6.49 -5.32
C ILE A 214 -5.74 7.37 -6.01
N LEU A 215 -4.55 7.45 -5.43
CA LEU A 215 -3.37 8.10 -6.00
C LEU A 215 -2.30 7.04 -6.25
N VAL A 216 -1.72 7.02 -7.44
CA VAL A 216 -0.66 6.08 -7.82
C VAL A 216 0.62 6.87 -8.11
N PHE A 217 1.74 6.45 -7.53
CA PHE A 217 3.04 7.07 -7.72
C PHE A 217 4.04 6.03 -8.24
N ALA A 218 4.67 6.31 -9.39
CA ALA A 218 5.74 5.46 -9.90
C ALA A 218 7.01 5.65 -9.06
N GLY A 219 7.49 4.58 -8.43
CA GLY A 219 8.73 4.58 -7.63
C GLY A 219 8.62 5.14 -6.22
N GLY A 220 7.42 5.50 -5.76
CA GLY A 220 7.19 5.90 -4.37
C GLY A 220 7.50 4.77 -3.38
N THR A 221 7.76 5.12 -2.13
CA THR A 221 8.00 4.15 -1.04
C THR A 221 6.93 4.27 0.03
N ILE A 222 6.70 3.20 0.79
CA ILE A 222 5.91 3.31 2.02
C ILE A 222 6.59 4.30 2.97
N GLY A 223 5.79 5.08 3.71
CA GLY A 223 6.26 6.14 4.59
C GLY A 223 6.41 7.51 3.89
N GLY A 224 6.91 8.52 4.60
CA GLY A 224 7.14 9.87 4.06
C GLY A 224 5.97 10.84 4.26
N VAL A 225 5.74 11.73 3.29
CA VAL A 225 4.67 12.74 3.33
C VAL A 225 3.92 12.73 2.01
N LEU A 226 2.61 12.61 2.08
CA LEU A 226 1.71 12.88 0.96
C LEU A 226 1.25 14.34 1.04
N THR A 227 1.35 15.09 -0.05
CA THR A 227 0.76 16.42 -0.20
C THR A 227 -0.32 16.36 -1.26
N VAL A 228 -1.53 16.83 -0.91
CA VAL A 228 -2.68 16.89 -1.81
C VAL A 228 -3.11 18.36 -1.97
N PRO A 229 -2.93 18.95 -3.15
CA PRO A 229 -3.41 20.30 -3.42
C PRO A 229 -4.93 20.34 -3.57
N ALA A 230 -5.54 21.41 -3.07
CA ALA A 230 -6.98 21.66 -3.18
C ALA A 230 -7.27 23.14 -3.41
N SER A 231 -8.50 23.45 -3.82
CA SER A 231 -8.97 24.81 -4.05
C SER A 231 -10.44 24.97 -3.69
N SER A 232 -10.89 26.21 -3.45
CA SER A 232 -12.31 26.55 -3.47
C SER A 232 -12.88 26.43 -4.89
N SER A 233 -14.20 26.28 -5.01
CA SER A 233 -14.89 26.14 -6.31
C SER A 233 -14.69 27.33 -7.25
N ASP A 234 -14.45 28.52 -6.69
CA ASP A 234 -14.19 29.76 -7.41
C ASP A 234 -12.69 30.02 -7.69
N PHE A 235 -11.81 29.11 -7.26
CA PHE A 235 -10.35 29.19 -7.37
C PHE A 235 -9.69 30.42 -6.72
N THR A 236 -10.41 31.14 -5.84
CA THR A 236 -9.85 32.29 -5.12
C THR A 236 -8.91 31.86 -3.99
N THR A 237 -9.10 30.64 -3.48
CA THR A 237 -8.28 30.05 -2.42
C THR A 237 -7.69 28.73 -2.91
N THR A 238 -6.36 28.62 -2.84
CA THR A 238 -5.59 27.40 -3.11
C THR A 238 -4.81 27.02 -1.87
N PHE A 239 -4.75 25.74 -1.54
CA PHE A 239 -4.08 25.27 -0.34
C PHE A 239 -3.56 23.83 -0.51
N GLU A 240 -2.70 23.40 0.40
CA GLU A 240 -2.04 22.10 0.35
C GLU A 240 -2.24 21.35 1.66
N ILE A 241 -2.76 20.13 1.56
CA ILE A 241 -2.99 19.28 2.73
C ILE A 241 -1.85 18.28 2.80
N ALA A 242 -0.98 18.42 3.80
CA ALA A 242 0.12 17.50 4.05
C ALA A 242 -0.29 16.41 5.06
N ILE A 243 0.03 15.16 4.74
CA ILE A 243 -0.26 13.97 5.55
C ILE A 243 1.03 13.17 5.72
N GLU A 244 1.46 12.97 6.97
CA GLU A 244 2.58 12.07 7.27
C GLU A 244 2.15 10.62 7.08
N LEU A 245 2.91 9.87 6.28
CA LEU A 245 2.82 8.43 6.14
C LEU A 245 3.90 7.84 7.05
N LEU A 246 3.51 7.15 8.12
CA LEU A 246 4.51 6.51 8.98
C LEU A 246 5.02 5.24 8.32
N GLU A 247 6.29 4.93 8.59
CA GLU A 247 6.86 3.64 8.26
C GLU A 247 6.20 2.57 9.16
N PRO A 248 5.83 1.40 8.58
CA PRO A 248 5.17 0.31 9.31
C PRO A 248 6.06 -0.35 10.38
#